data_AF-A0A2E6NZM1-F1
#
_entry.id   AF-A0A2E6NZM1-F1
#
_cell.length_a   1.000
_cell.length_b   1.000
_cell.length_c   1.000
_cell.angle_alpha   90.00
_cell.angle_beta   90.00
_cell.angle_gamma   90.00
#
_symmetry.space_group_name_H-M   'P 1'
#
loop_
_entity.id
_entity.type
_entity.pdbx_description
1 polymer ?
#
loop_
_entity_poly.entity_id
_entity_poly.type
_entity_poly.pdbx_seq_one_letter_code
_entity_poly.pdbx_strand_id
1 'polypeptide(L)'
;MRKWIHSFDKKLEDVVSDRKLVGNKGLNLCLMKQMGLPVPSGFVITSEAFDYREKNKALPNEFFDELKDNLSSIEKVLNLKFGDPSNPLILSIRSGSQYSMPGMLDTILNIGLNKKIVDKISQNDQSIFALDTWRRFLQMYSHVVYNIEHYFFDEILESYLLGAGLSSTSQLDPEDIEEICTQYLSLIEEKNKQPFSENVNDQLVNGIYAVMDSWKNDRAVAFRRLNNIPDEAGIAVNIQKMVFGNLNEKSASGVLFSRNPDNGEKVVKGEYILCSQGEDVVSGFFTPQSINKKYKNEYSDSDTLEEKFPSIYEELINISIKLENYFLNVQDIEFTIESGNLWILQSRNAETNLEASLNITRDMVKEGLIEKETAIASTDPDAIKRSLTPILDDSFNNLILSSGLPASPGVISGKIAFDSEGIDRIQSQGGKSILVLVATNTKDIKAMHNTDGILTSHGGLTSHAAVIARGLGKTCITGAREIIVDIEERKVVINEEIFYENDILTINGHTGDIIQGVARTKPQDPPDALKDILGWCEEIVEDKHDDPIILLENAKATIKN
;
A
#
# COMPACT_ATOMS: atom_id res chain seq x y z
N MET A 1 34.87 7.59 10.75
CA MET A 1 34.75 6.88 9.46
C MET A 1 33.28 6.87 9.10
N ARG A 2 32.96 7.05 7.81
CA ARG A 2 31.58 6.92 7.32
C ARG A 2 31.14 5.47 7.49
N LYS A 3 29.93 5.24 7.96
CA LYS A 3 29.40 3.91 8.28
C LYS A 3 28.27 3.61 7.30
N TRP A 4 28.41 2.53 6.54
CA TRP A 4 27.49 2.25 5.44
C TRP A 4 26.30 1.40 5.86
N ILE A 5 26.48 0.57 6.90
CA ILE A 5 25.49 -0.42 7.34
C ILE A 5 25.17 -0.28 8.83
N HIS A 6 23.87 -0.25 9.15
CA HIS A 6 23.33 -0.15 10.49
C HIS A 6 22.47 -1.38 10.83
N SER A 7 22.95 -2.24 11.74
CA SER A 7 22.15 -3.35 12.31
C SER A 7 20.92 -2.84 13.06
N PHE A 8 19.81 -3.58 12.96
CA PHE A 8 18.57 -3.28 13.68
C PHE A 8 18.74 -3.33 15.21
N ASP A 9 19.73 -4.06 15.71
CA ASP A 9 19.99 -4.21 17.14
C ASP A 9 20.73 -3.01 17.74
N LYS A 10 21.23 -2.09 16.91
CA LYS A 10 21.91 -0.87 17.38
C LYS A 10 20.90 0.16 17.86
N LYS A 11 21.25 0.87 18.94
CA LYS A 11 20.47 2.01 19.43
C LYS A 11 20.49 3.15 18.40
N LEU A 12 19.34 3.79 18.25
CA LEU A 12 19.20 5.03 17.47
C LEU A 12 19.61 6.20 18.37
N GLU A 13 20.34 7.16 17.80
CA GLU A 13 20.87 8.32 18.55
C GLU A 13 19.99 9.55 18.33
N ASP A 14 19.52 9.77 17.10
CA ASP A 14 18.60 10.85 16.74
C ASP A 14 17.64 10.35 15.63
N VAL A 15 16.38 10.21 15.99
CA VAL A 15 15.30 9.69 15.13
C VAL A 15 15.16 10.46 13.82
N VAL A 16 15.39 11.78 13.82
CA VAL A 16 15.20 12.63 12.62
C VAL A 16 16.38 12.45 11.67
N SER A 17 17.62 12.53 12.17
CA SER A 17 18.79 12.29 11.33
C SER A 17 18.86 10.83 10.86
N ASP A 18 18.53 9.89 11.74
CA ASP A 18 18.51 8.47 11.43
C ASP A 18 17.45 8.16 10.38
N ARG A 19 16.26 8.79 10.41
CA ARG A 19 15.24 8.62 9.37
C ARG A 19 15.74 8.97 7.97
N LYS A 20 16.52 10.05 7.84
CA LYS A 20 17.14 10.44 6.55
C LYS A 20 18.18 9.42 6.10
N LEU A 21 18.88 8.83 7.05
CA LEU A 21 19.98 7.89 6.82
C LEU A 21 19.50 6.46 6.50
N VAL A 22 18.51 5.96 7.24
CA VAL A 22 18.05 4.56 7.20
C VAL A 22 16.63 4.39 6.60
N GLY A 23 15.98 5.50 6.23
CA GLY A 23 14.61 5.51 5.74
C GLY A 23 13.58 5.18 6.82
N ASN A 24 12.28 5.36 6.50
CA ASN A 24 11.20 5.10 7.46
C ASN A 24 11.12 3.63 7.88
N LYS A 25 11.26 2.71 6.91
CA LYS A 25 11.17 1.26 7.16
C LYS A 25 12.31 0.79 8.08
N GLY A 26 13.54 1.16 7.76
CA GLY A 26 14.71 0.81 8.57
C GLY A 26 14.63 1.39 9.97
N LEU A 27 14.20 2.65 10.10
CA LEU A 27 13.97 3.30 11.39
C LEU A 27 12.95 2.53 12.24
N ASN A 28 11.79 2.20 11.66
CA ASN A 28 10.74 1.49 12.39
C ASN A 28 11.18 0.08 12.79
N LEU A 29 11.94 -0.63 11.95
CA LEU A 29 12.52 -1.94 12.30
C LEU A 29 13.47 -1.84 13.50
N CYS A 30 14.37 -0.85 13.51
CA CYS A 30 15.25 -0.58 14.65
C CYS A 30 14.46 -0.26 15.93
N LEU A 31 13.45 0.61 15.83
CA LEU A 31 12.60 0.99 16.97
C LEU A 31 11.84 -0.22 17.54
N MET A 32 11.19 -1.00 16.68
CA MET A 32 10.46 -2.20 17.09
C MET A 32 11.40 -3.23 17.76
N LYS A 33 12.61 -3.41 17.24
CA LYS A 33 13.62 -4.29 17.85
C LYS A 33 14.03 -3.80 19.24
N GLN A 34 14.23 -2.49 19.40
CA GLN A 34 14.56 -1.87 20.70
C GLN A 34 13.42 -1.97 21.72
N MET A 35 12.16 -1.98 21.25
CA MET A 35 10.97 -2.25 22.07
C MET A 35 10.83 -3.72 22.49
N GLY A 36 11.74 -4.60 22.05
CA GLY A 36 11.72 -6.03 22.33
C GLY A 36 10.66 -6.81 21.55
N LEU A 37 10.18 -6.26 20.43
CA LEU A 37 9.22 -6.95 19.56
C LEU A 37 9.92 -8.05 18.73
N PRO A 38 9.19 -9.10 18.31
CA PRO A 38 9.77 -10.20 17.56
C PRO A 38 10.03 -9.81 16.09
N VAL A 39 11.03 -8.96 15.88
CA VAL A 39 11.46 -8.52 14.55
C VAL A 39 12.59 -9.44 14.05
N PRO A 40 12.50 -9.99 12.83
CA PRO A 40 13.58 -10.80 12.26
C PRO A 40 14.89 -10.01 12.16
N SER A 41 16.00 -10.66 12.50
CA SER A 41 17.33 -10.03 12.48
C SER A 41 17.70 -9.50 11.10
N GLY A 42 18.39 -8.36 11.07
CA GLY A 42 18.73 -7.68 9.83
C GLY A 42 19.53 -6.40 10.05
N PHE A 43 19.76 -5.69 8.96
CA PHE A 43 20.46 -4.42 8.93
C PHE A 43 19.98 -3.53 7.78
N VAL A 44 20.21 -2.23 7.91
CA VAL A 44 19.94 -1.22 6.90
C VAL A 44 21.25 -0.81 6.24
N ILE A 45 21.30 -0.87 4.92
CA ILE A 45 22.27 -0.16 4.09
C ILE A 45 21.75 1.27 3.92
N THR A 46 22.56 2.23 4.34
CA THR A 46 22.17 3.64 4.45
C THR A 46 21.99 4.32 3.08
N SER A 47 21.21 5.40 3.06
CA SER A 47 21.07 6.29 1.89
C SER A 47 22.40 6.89 1.44
N GLU A 48 23.37 7.02 2.33
CA GLU A 48 24.73 7.45 1.99
C GLU A 48 25.45 6.47 1.06
N ALA A 49 25.21 5.16 1.21
CA ALA A 49 25.77 4.14 0.31
C ALA A 49 25.19 4.30 -1.10
N PHE A 50 23.89 4.58 -1.20
CA PHE A 50 23.25 4.92 -2.47
C PHE A 50 23.88 6.16 -3.11
N ASP A 51 24.00 7.26 -2.35
CA ASP A 51 24.63 8.50 -2.84
C ASP A 51 26.07 8.30 -3.31
N TYR A 52 26.83 7.49 -2.58
CA TYR A 52 28.20 7.16 -2.95
C TYR A 52 28.23 6.38 -4.26
N ARG A 53 27.37 5.37 -4.41
CA ARG A 53 27.27 4.57 -5.64
C ARG A 53 26.84 5.44 -6.82
N GLU A 54 25.89 6.35 -6.66
CA GLU A 54 25.46 7.21 -7.76
C GLU A 54 26.61 8.07 -8.32
N LYS A 55 27.48 8.55 -7.42
CA LYS A 55 28.68 9.34 -7.75
C LYS A 55 29.82 8.51 -8.34
N ASN A 56 30.05 7.31 -7.81
CA ASN A 56 31.25 6.50 -8.15
C ASN A 56 30.96 5.28 -9.03
N LYS A 57 29.70 5.01 -9.34
CA LYS A 57 29.18 3.83 -10.07
C LYS A 57 29.44 2.47 -9.40
N ALA A 58 30.05 2.46 -8.22
CA ALA A 58 30.29 1.28 -7.40
C ALA A 58 30.34 1.66 -5.92
N LEU A 59 30.13 0.67 -5.05
CA LEU A 59 30.37 0.79 -3.61
C LEU A 59 31.86 0.56 -3.28
N PRO A 60 32.38 1.16 -2.20
CA PRO A 60 33.79 1.03 -1.82
C PRO A 60 34.07 -0.33 -1.14
N ASN A 61 35.33 -0.76 -1.06
CA ASN A 61 35.68 -2.05 -0.44
C ASN A 61 35.25 -2.12 1.03
N GLU A 62 35.33 -0.99 1.73
CA GLU A 62 34.90 -0.84 3.12
C GLU A 62 33.41 -1.16 3.31
N PHE A 63 32.56 -0.93 2.29
CA PHE A 63 31.16 -1.36 2.33
C PHE A 63 31.03 -2.88 2.32
N PHE A 64 31.81 -3.57 1.48
CA PHE A 64 31.75 -5.02 1.38
C PHE A 64 32.30 -5.72 2.63
N ASP A 65 33.31 -5.13 3.26
CA ASP A 65 33.81 -5.57 4.56
C ASP A 65 32.71 -5.42 5.64
N GLU A 66 32.04 -4.26 5.72
CA GLU A 66 30.91 -4.06 6.62
C GLU A 66 29.76 -5.04 6.33
N LEU A 67 29.45 -5.31 5.06
CA LEU A 67 28.38 -6.23 4.67
C LEU A 67 28.67 -7.63 5.18
N LYS A 68 29.90 -8.11 5.00
CA LYS A 68 30.36 -9.41 5.50
C LYS A 68 30.29 -9.48 7.02
N ASP A 69 30.74 -8.45 7.73
CA ASP A 69 30.72 -8.41 9.19
C ASP A 69 29.29 -8.45 9.76
N ASN A 70 28.36 -7.72 9.14
CA ASN A 70 26.96 -7.73 9.56
C ASN A 70 26.28 -9.09 9.26
N LEU A 71 26.54 -9.69 8.09
CA LEU A 71 26.06 -11.05 7.76
C LEU A 71 26.59 -12.08 8.77
N SER A 72 27.90 -12.09 9.02
CA SER A 72 28.50 -13.00 9.99
C SER A 72 28.00 -12.80 11.42
N SER A 73 27.54 -11.60 11.77
CA SER A 73 26.89 -11.35 13.05
C SER A 73 25.51 -12.02 13.11
N ILE A 74 24.71 -11.91 12.05
CA ILE A 74 23.41 -12.59 11.93
C ILE A 74 23.59 -14.12 11.96
N GLU A 75 24.54 -14.64 11.18
CA GLU A 75 24.86 -16.07 11.13
C GLU A 75 25.19 -16.64 12.52
N LYS A 76 26.02 -15.94 13.30
CA LYS A 76 26.39 -16.35 14.66
C LYS A 76 25.19 -16.34 15.63
N VAL A 77 24.35 -15.29 15.56
CA VAL A 77 23.20 -15.14 16.46
C VAL A 77 22.13 -16.19 16.18
N LEU A 78 21.88 -16.48 14.90
CA LEU A 78 20.83 -17.42 14.48
C LEU A 78 21.33 -18.87 14.33
N ASN A 79 22.65 -19.09 14.43
CA ASN A 79 23.30 -20.37 14.11
C ASN A 79 22.98 -20.85 12.67
N LEU A 80 22.73 -19.93 11.74
CA LEU A 80 22.47 -20.19 10.31
C LEU A 80 23.69 -19.76 9.48
N LYS A 81 23.78 -20.19 8.22
CA LYS A 81 24.88 -19.79 7.34
C LYS A 81 24.42 -19.47 5.91
N PHE A 82 24.85 -18.33 5.38
CA PHE A 82 24.46 -17.86 4.05
C PHE A 82 25.11 -18.74 2.99
N GLY A 83 24.28 -19.38 2.16
CA GLY A 83 24.73 -20.32 1.13
C GLY A 83 25.04 -21.75 1.60
N ASP A 84 24.79 -22.10 2.87
CA ASP A 84 24.98 -23.47 3.37
C ASP A 84 23.70 -24.30 3.15
N PRO A 85 23.74 -25.40 2.36
CA PRO A 85 22.58 -26.27 2.16
C PRO A 85 22.04 -26.92 3.44
N SER A 86 22.88 -27.14 4.44
CA SER A 86 22.47 -27.87 5.65
C SER A 86 21.71 -26.99 6.63
N ASN A 87 22.04 -25.69 6.69
CA ASN A 87 21.39 -24.74 7.59
C ASN A 87 21.34 -23.33 6.97
N PRO A 88 20.54 -23.15 5.91
CA PRO A 88 20.60 -21.96 5.07
C PRO A 88 20.08 -20.72 5.79
N LEU A 89 20.86 -19.64 5.73
CA LEU A 89 20.35 -18.29 5.95
C LEU A 89 19.76 -17.79 4.63
N ILE A 90 18.47 -17.47 4.63
CA ILE A 90 17.77 -16.87 3.49
C ILE A 90 17.36 -15.44 3.87
N LEU A 91 17.51 -14.50 2.95
CA LEU A 91 17.35 -13.06 3.19
C LEU A 91 16.28 -12.44 2.28
N SER A 92 15.76 -11.30 2.70
CA SER A 92 15.03 -10.36 1.85
C SER A 92 15.82 -9.06 1.71
N ILE A 93 15.63 -8.39 0.58
CA ILE A 93 16.16 -7.08 0.25
C ILE A 93 14.95 -6.17 0.01
N ARG A 94 14.67 -5.27 0.96
CA ARG A 94 13.48 -4.40 0.94
C ARG A 94 13.91 -2.94 0.87
N SER A 95 13.46 -2.23 -0.14
CA SER A 95 13.64 -0.78 -0.24
C SER A 95 13.03 -0.03 0.94
N GLY A 96 13.62 1.11 1.28
CA GLY A 96 13.06 2.07 2.23
C GLY A 96 13.62 3.47 2.01
N SER A 97 12.76 4.46 1.81
CA SER A 97 13.18 5.87 1.74
C SER A 97 12.62 6.66 2.92
N GLN A 98 13.04 7.93 3.05
CA GLN A 98 12.49 8.86 4.04
C GLN A 98 11.00 9.15 3.82
N TYR A 99 10.52 8.98 2.59
CA TYR A 99 9.13 9.26 2.19
C TYR A 99 8.40 7.95 1.88
N SER A 100 7.12 7.85 2.22
CA SER A 100 6.35 6.65 1.89
C SER A 100 6.11 6.59 0.38
N MET A 101 6.48 5.47 -0.27
CA MET A 101 6.31 5.24 -1.71
C MET A 101 5.73 3.84 -1.95
N PRO A 102 4.47 3.58 -1.53
CA PRO A 102 3.88 2.24 -1.56
C PRO A 102 3.79 1.70 -3.00
N GLY A 103 4.28 0.48 -3.21
CA GLY A 103 4.27 -0.21 -4.52
C GLY A 103 5.21 0.37 -5.59
N MET A 104 5.99 1.40 -5.29
CA MET A 104 6.82 2.10 -6.29
C MET A 104 8.25 1.56 -6.38
N LEU A 105 8.77 1.03 -5.28
CA LEU A 105 10.16 0.57 -5.14
C LEU A 105 10.21 -0.96 -5.05
N ASP A 106 11.33 -1.52 -5.51
CA ASP A 106 11.46 -2.96 -5.64
C ASP A 106 11.76 -3.63 -4.30
N THR A 107 11.38 -4.90 -4.21
CA THR A 107 11.70 -5.81 -3.11
C THR A 107 12.06 -7.15 -3.72
N ILE A 108 13.02 -7.84 -3.10
CA ILE A 108 13.38 -9.21 -3.48
C ILE A 108 13.34 -10.06 -2.21
N LEU A 109 12.52 -11.10 -2.20
CA LEU A 109 12.51 -12.12 -1.14
C LEU A 109 13.40 -13.31 -1.54
N ASN A 110 13.65 -14.21 -0.59
CA ASN A 110 14.27 -15.51 -0.82
C ASN A 110 15.73 -15.50 -1.36
N ILE A 111 16.45 -14.38 -1.19
CA ILE A 111 17.86 -14.25 -1.56
C ILE A 111 18.71 -15.25 -0.77
N GLY A 112 19.58 -15.96 -1.48
CA GLY A 112 20.39 -17.03 -0.92
C GLY A 112 19.88 -18.43 -1.26
N LEU A 113 18.72 -18.57 -1.90
CA LEU A 113 18.32 -19.84 -2.49
C LEU A 113 19.15 -20.16 -3.75
N ASN A 114 19.42 -21.45 -3.90
CA ASN A 114 20.05 -22.04 -5.08
C ASN A 114 19.61 -23.51 -5.17
N LYS A 115 19.86 -24.19 -6.29
CA LYS A 115 19.33 -25.55 -6.50
C LYS A 115 19.76 -26.52 -5.40
N LYS A 116 21.01 -26.42 -4.92
CA LYS A 116 21.52 -27.28 -3.83
C LYS A 116 20.77 -27.09 -2.51
N ILE A 117 20.45 -25.85 -2.16
CA ILE A 117 19.67 -25.52 -0.95
C ILE A 117 18.24 -26.01 -1.12
N VAL A 118 17.63 -25.75 -2.28
CA VAL A 118 16.26 -26.19 -2.58
C VAL A 118 16.14 -27.70 -2.47
N ASP A 119 17.02 -28.45 -3.14
CA ASP A 119 17.04 -29.91 -3.09
C ASP A 119 17.21 -30.44 -1.66
N LYS A 120 17.99 -29.73 -0.83
CA LYS A 120 18.21 -30.14 0.56
C LYS A 120 17.01 -29.87 1.44
N ILE A 121 16.28 -28.77 1.23
CA ILE A 121 15.04 -28.46 1.94
C ILE A 121 13.94 -29.45 1.51
N SER A 122 13.85 -29.78 0.22
CA SER A 122 12.87 -30.74 -0.30
C SER A 122 12.96 -32.12 0.34
N GLN A 123 14.16 -32.58 0.71
CA GLN A 123 14.36 -33.87 1.38
C GLN A 123 13.75 -33.98 2.78
N ASN A 124 13.31 -32.88 3.40
CA ASN A 124 12.80 -32.84 4.78
C ASN A 124 11.27 -32.77 4.85
N ASP A 125 10.54 -33.47 3.96
CA ASP A 125 9.08 -33.42 3.84
C ASP A 125 8.53 -31.99 3.56
N GLN A 126 9.36 -31.14 2.94
CA GLN A 126 9.07 -29.73 2.64
C GLN A 126 9.21 -29.43 1.14
N SER A 127 9.03 -30.43 0.27
CA SER A 127 9.20 -30.31 -1.18
C SER A 127 8.36 -29.19 -1.80
N ILE A 128 7.07 -29.14 -1.49
CA ILE A 128 6.16 -28.10 -2.00
C ILE A 128 6.66 -26.71 -1.58
N PHE A 129 6.99 -26.53 -0.30
CA PHE A 129 7.52 -25.28 0.23
C PHE A 129 8.82 -24.86 -0.48
N ALA A 130 9.79 -25.77 -0.59
CA ALA A 130 11.09 -25.49 -1.17
C ALA A 130 10.98 -25.09 -2.66
N LEU A 131 10.21 -25.87 -3.42
CA LEU A 131 10.03 -25.67 -4.86
C LEU A 131 9.17 -24.44 -5.16
N ASP A 132 8.08 -24.20 -4.43
CA ASP A 132 7.27 -23.00 -4.62
C ASP A 132 8.05 -21.72 -4.27
N THR A 133 8.80 -21.76 -3.16
CA THR A 133 9.67 -20.63 -2.77
C THR A 133 10.77 -20.38 -3.80
N TRP A 134 11.31 -21.45 -4.40
CA TRP A 134 12.27 -21.36 -5.50
C TRP A 134 11.65 -20.76 -6.76
N ARG A 135 10.47 -21.24 -7.18
CA ARG A 135 9.71 -20.70 -8.32
C ARG A 135 9.46 -19.20 -8.17
N ARG A 136 8.95 -18.78 -7.00
CA ARG A 136 8.70 -17.37 -6.67
C ARG A 136 9.99 -16.55 -6.68
N PHE A 137 11.07 -17.11 -6.14
CA PHE A 137 12.37 -16.44 -6.15
C PHE A 137 12.90 -16.22 -7.58
N LEU A 138 12.84 -17.25 -8.43
CA LEU A 138 13.26 -17.15 -9.83
C LEU A 138 12.51 -16.03 -10.56
N GLN A 139 11.19 -15.98 -10.43
CA GLN A 139 10.35 -14.96 -11.05
C GLN A 139 10.70 -13.55 -10.53
N MET A 140 10.66 -13.34 -9.22
CA MET A 140 10.89 -12.02 -8.62
C MET A 140 12.32 -11.51 -8.82
N TYR A 141 13.32 -12.37 -8.60
CA TYR A 141 14.71 -11.99 -8.81
C TYR A 141 14.97 -11.62 -10.27
N SER A 142 14.40 -12.38 -11.21
CA SER A 142 14.55 -12.11 -12.64
C SER A 142 13.87 -10.82 -13.07
N HIS A 143 12.71 -10.50 -12.50
CA HIS A 143 12.06 -9.22 -12.74
C HIS A 143 12.92 -8.06 -12.25
N VAL A 144 13.37 -8.09 -11.00
CA VAL A 144 14.07 -6.96 -10.39
C VAL A 144 15.51 -6.83 -10.89
N VAL A 145 16.25 -7.93 -11.04
CA VAL A 145 17.69 -7.91 -11.34
C VAL A 145 17.98 -8.04 -12.83
N TYR A 146 17.21 -8.86 -13.56
CA TYR A 146 17.40 -9.10 -14.99
C TYR A 146 16.43 -8.31 -15.88
N ASN A 147 15.51 -7.53 -15.30
CA ASN A 147 14.47 -6.79 -16.01
C ASN A 147 13.63 -7.68 -16.95
N ILE A 148 13.31 -8.90 -16.51
CA ILE A 148 12.42 -9.82 -17.24
C ILE A 148 10.99 -9.61 -16.74
N GLU A 149 10.07 -9.24 -17.63
CA GLU A 149 8.69 -8.96 -17.25
C GLU A 149 7.94 -10.17 -16.68
N HIS A 150 7.10 -9.94 -15.67
CA HIS A 150 6.34 -10.99 -14.97
C HIS A 150 5.48 -11.84 -15.91
N TYR A 151 4.88 -11.21 -16.92
CA TYR A 151 3.93 -11.88 -17.83
C TYR A 151 4.53 -13.09 -18.54
N PHE A 152 5.85 -13.13 -18.77
CA PHE A 152 6.49 -14.31 -19.37
C PHE A 152 6.47 -15.53 -18.43
N PHE A 153 6.62 -15.29 -17.13
CA PHE A 153 6.55 -16.33 -16.11
C PHE A 153 5.10 -16.75 -15.84
N ASP A 154 4.18 -15.79 -15.89
CA ASP A 154 2.75 -16.04 -15.72
C ASP A 154 2.19 -16.86 -16.90
N GLU A 155 2.60 -16.55 -18.13
CA GLU A 155 2.23 -17.32 -19.33
C GLU A 155 2.66 -18.80 -19.24
N ILE A 156 3.88 -19.06 -18.73
CA ILE A 156 4.36 -20.43 -18.49
C ILE A 156 3.47 -21.13 -17.45
N LEU A 157 3.18 -20.46 -16.34
CA LEU A 157 2.39 -21.02 -15.25
C LEU A 157 0.94 -21.31 -15.69
N GLU A 158 0.29 -20.36 -16.35
CA GLU A 158 -1.07 -20.50 -16.87
C GLU A 158 -1.16 -21.60 -17.93
N SER A 159 -0.19 -21.65 -18.84
CA SER A 159 -0.11 -22.70 -19.87
C SER A 159 0.06 -24.09 -19.23
N TYR A 160 0.87 -24.19 -18.17
CA TYR A 160 1.05 -25.43 -17.43
C TYR A 160 -0.25 -25.88 -16.75
N LEU A 161 -0.89 -24.99 -16.00
CA LEU A 161 -2.16 -25.26 -15.31
C LEU A 161 -3.23 -25.72 -16.31
N LEU A 162 -3.38 -25.03 -17.44
CA LEU A 162 -4.32 -25.41 -18.50
C LEU A 162 -3.99 -26.78 -19.11
N GLY A 163 -2.71 -27.05 -19.39
CA GLY A 163 -2.25 -28.32 -19.95
C GLY A 163 -2.48 -29.52 -19.01
N ALA A 164 -2.31 -29.29 -17.70
CA ALA A 164 -2.54 -30.28 -16.65
C ALA A 164 -4.02 -30.39 -16.20
N GLY A 165 -4.90 -29.51 -16.69
CA GLY A 165 -6.31 -29.47 -16.28
C GLY A 165 -6.53 -28.97 -14.84
N LEU A 166 -5.58 -28.19 -14.32
CA LEU A 166 -5.61 -27.59 -12.98
C LEU A 166 -6.21 -26.19 -13.03
N SER A 167 -6.92 -25.83 -11.96
CA SER A 167 -7.61 -24.54 -11.83
C SER A 167 -6.86 -23.54 -10.96
N SER A 168 -5.92 -24.00 -10.13
CA SER A 168 -5.11 -23.13 -9.26
C SER A 168 -3.77 -23.75 -8.92
N THR A 169 -2.82 -22.90 -8.53
CA THR A 169 -1.47 -23.31 -8.08
C THR A 169 -1.48 -24.16 -6.81
N SER A 170 -2.55 -24.09 -6.00
CA SER A 170 -2.70 -24.92 -4.81
C SER A 170 -2.87 -26.42 -5.10
N GLN A 171 -3.14 -26.77 -6.36
CA GLN A 171 -3.32 -28.14 -6.82
C GLN A 171 -2.05 -28.74 -7.44
N LEU A 172 -0.98 -27.95 -7.57
CA LEU A 172 0.29 -28.42 -8.12
C LEU A 172 0.98 -29.38 -7.14
N ASP A 173 1.46 -30.51 -7.66
CA ASP A 173 2.32 -31.41 -6.90
C ASP A 173 3.80 -30.99 -7.02
N PRO A 174 4.72 -31.59 -6.24
CA PRO A 174 6.14 -31.25 -6.31
C PRO A 174 6.74 -31.40 -7.72
N GLU A 175 6.36 -32.44 -8.45
CA GLU A 175 6.85 -32.72 -9.80
C GLU A 175 6.43 -31.63 -10.79
N ASP A 176 5.19 -31.15 -10.70
CA ASP A 176 4.67 -30.04 -11.49
C ASP A 176 5.49 -28.76 -11.26
N ILE A 177 5.74 -28.42 -9.99
CA ILE A 177 6.47 -27.20 -9.64
C ILE A 177 7.93 -27.28 -10.10
N GLU A 178 8.56 -28.46 -10.03
CA GLU A 178 9.92 -28.66 -10.52
C GLU A 178 10.01 -28.50 -12.06
N GLU A 179 9.00 -28.97 -12.80
CA GLU A 179 8.92 -28.75 -14.24
C GLU A 179 8.76 -27.26 -14.57
N ILE A 180 7.88 -26.55 -13.86
CA ILE A 180 7.71 -25.10 -14.02
C ILE A 180 9.02 -24.35 -13.70
N CYS A 181 9.73 -24.72 -12.64
CA CYS A 181 11.04 -24.14 -12.31
C CYS A 181 12.07 -24.35 -13.44
N THR A 182 12.04 -25.52 -14.08
CA THR A 182 12.92 -25.83 -15.21
C THR A 182 12.61 -24.93 -16.43
N GLN A 183 11.33 -24.71 -16.70
CA GLN A 183 10.88 -23.78 -17.75
C GLN A 183 11.27 -22.34 -17.41
N TYR A 184 11.14 -21.91 -16.14
CA TYR A 184 11.57 -20.59 -15.69
C TYR A 184 13.08 -20.38 -15.88
N LEU A 185 13.91 -21.36 -15.50
CA LEU A 185 15.36 -21.30 -15.70
C LEU A 185 15.73 -21.18 -17.19
N SER A 186 15.02 -21.89 -18.07
CA SER A 186 15.22 -21.83 -19.51
C SER A 186 14.81 -20.46 -20.10
N LEU A 187 13.68 -19.90 -19.64
CA LEU A 187 13.25 -18.54 -19.98
C LEU A 187 14.30 -17.50 -19.56
N ILE A 188 14.84 -17.63 -18.34
CA ILE A 188 15.87 -16.73 -17.81
C ILE A 188 17.11 -16.79 -18.70
N GLU A 189 17.61 -17.98 -19.02
CA GLU A 189 18.77 -18.14 -19.90
C GLU A 189 18.53 -17.53 -21.30
N GLU A 190 17.33 -17.73 -21.87
CA GLU A 190 16.96 -17.17 -23.16
C GLU A 190 16.94 -15.63 -23.16
N LYS A 191 16.31 -15.01 -22.16
CA LYS A 191 16.12 -13.56 -22.06
C LYS A 191 17.37 -12.83 -21.58
N ASN A 192 18.02 -13.35 -20.54
CA ASN A 192 19.20 -12.76 -19.91
C ASN A 192 20.51 -13.08 -20.68
N LYS A 193 20.47 -14.03 -21.63
CA LYS A 193 21.66 -14.54 -22.36
C LYS A 193 22.72 -15.17 -21.46
N GLN A 194 22.38 -15.41 -20.20
CA GLN A 194 23.21 -16.05 -19.19
C GLN A 194 22.29 -16.83 -18.26
N PRO A 195 22.75 -17.98 -17.72
CA PRO A 195 21.96 -18.76 -16.79
C PRO A 195 21.70 -17.98 -15.49
N PHE A 196 20.70 -18.42 -14.72
CA PHE A 196 20.43 -17.89 -13.39
C PHE A 196 21.66 -18.03 -12.48
N SER A 197 21.96 -16.98 -11.70
CA SER A 197 23.12 -17.01 -10.80
C SER A 197 22.86 -17.90 -9.58
N GLU A 198 23.57 -19.02 -9.49
CA GLU A 198 23.54 -19.93 -8.33
C GLU A 198 24.48 -19.46 -7.18
N ASN A 199 25.31 -18.43 -7.41
CA ASN A 199 26.20 -17.87 -6.40
C ASN A 199 25.43 -16.87 -5.52
N VAL A 200 25.19 -17.26 -4.27
CA VAL A 200 24.41 -16.47 -3.30
C VAL A 200 25.00 -15.09 -2.99
N ASN A 201 26.33 -14.91 -3.08
CA ASN A 201 26.95 -13.61 -2.85
C ASN A 201 26.71 -12.67 -4.03
N ASP A 202 26.77 -13.20 -5.25
CA ASP A 202 26.44 -12.43 -6.45
C ASP A 202 24.95 -12.06 -6.44
N GLN A 203 24.08 -12.99 -6.01
CA GLN A 203 22.66 -12.71 -5.81
C GLN A 203 22.43 -11.53 -4.86
N LEU A 204 23.10 -11.54 -3.70
CA LEU A 204 22.95 -10.48 -2.70
C LEU A 204 23.44 -9.13 -3.23
N VAL A 205 24.63 -9.07 -3.81
CA VAL A 205 25.21 -7.80 -4.30
C VAL A 205 24.41 -7.24 -5.47
N ASN A 206 24.05 -8.10 -6.44
CA ASN A 206 23.25 -7.67 -7.59
C ASN A 206 21.84 -7.25 -7.15
N GLY A 207 21.23 -7.97 -6.20
CA GLY A 207 19.95 -7.60 -5.61
C GLY A 207 19.99 -6.25 -4.89
N ILE A 208 21.06 -5.97 -4.12
CA ILE A 208 21.26 -4.65 -3.47
C ILE A 208 21.32 -3.55 -4.53
N TYR A 209 22.10 -3.75 -5.60
CA TYR A 209 22.23 -2.79 -6.68
C TYR A 209 20.91 -2.56 -7.43
N ALA A 210 20.18 -3.63 -7.74
CA ALA A 210 18.89 -3.53 -8.42
C ALA A 210 17.86 -2.77 -7.57
N VAL A 211 17.77 -3.07 -6.28
CA VAL A 211 16.87 -2.33 -5.37
C VAL A 211 17.30 -0.87 -5.21
N MET A 212 18.60 -0.57 -5.20
CA MET A 212 19.07 0.83 -5.26
C MET A 212 18.66 1.51 -6.57
N ASP A 213 18.81 0.81 -7.69
CA ASP A 213 18.45 1.33 -9.02
C ASP A 213 16.94 1.51 -9.19
N SER A 214 16.10 0.82 -8.40
CA SER A 214 14.65 1.00 -8.42
C SER A 214 14.21 2.44 -8.09
N TRP A 215 15.07 3.23 -7.42
CA TRP A 215 14.84 4.66 -7.22
C TRP A 215 14.72 5.43 -8.54
N LYS A 216 15.34 4.93 -9.61
CA LYS A 216 15.35 5.57 -10.93
C LYS A 216 14.35 4.96 -11.91
N ASN A 217 13.59 3.93 -11.50
CA ASN A 217 12.54 3.37 -12.34
C ASN A 217 11.50 4.44 -12.69
N ASP A 218 10.94 4.36 -13.91
CA ASP A 218 10.00 5.36 -14.43
C ASP A 218 8.81 5.60 -13.49
N ARG A 219 8.28 4.53 -12.87
CA ARG A 219 7.20 4.62 -11.88
C ARG A 219 7.60 5.41 -10.64
N ALA A 220 8.81 5.20 -10.13
CA ALA A 220 9.31 5.88 -8.93
C ALA A 220 9.57 7.37 -9.22
N VAL A 221 10.18 7.68 -10.37
CA VAL A 221 10.42 9.07 -10.82
C VAL A 221 9.10 9.82 -11.00
N ALA A 222 8.13 9.21 -11.68
CA ALA A 222 6.81 9.81 -11.88
C ALA A 222 6.11 10.08 -10.54
N PHE A 223 6.11 9.11 -9.63
CA PHE A 223 5.52 9.26 -8.30
C PHE A 223 6.17 10.41 -7.52
N ARG A 224 7.50 10.52 -7.53
CA ARG A 224 8.20 11.61 -6.83
C ARG A 224 7.84 12.98 -7.37
N ARG A 225 7.77 13.14 -8.69
CA ARG A 225 7.37 14.41 -9.31
C ARG A 225 5.95 14.82 -8.93
N LEU A 226 5.02 13.87 -8.89
CA LEU A 226 3.62 14.14 -8.51
C LEU A 226 3.48 14.51 -7.02
N ASN A 227 4.33 13.94 -6.16
CA ASN A 227 4.26 14.13 -4.70
C ASN A 227 5.31 15.11 -4.14
N ASN A 228 6.00 15.86 -5.01
CA ASN A 228 7.07 16.80 -4.64
C ASN A 228 8.16 16.20 -3.76
N ILE A 229 8.53 14.93 -4.00
CA ILE A 229 9.61 14.24 -3.29
C ILE A 229 10.94 14.56 -3.99
N PRO A 230 11.95 15.12 -3.28
CA PRO A 230 13.23 15.45 -3.88
C PRO A 230 14.01 14.22 -4.36
N ASP A 231 14.71 14.32 -5.48
CA ASP A 231 15.52 13.22 -6.03
C ASP A 231 16.71 12.89 -5.12
N GLU A 232 17.24 13.89 -4.41
CA GLU A 232 18.29 13.78 -3.40
C GLU A 232 17.87 13.10 -2.09
N ALA A 233 16.58 12.78 -1.92
CA ALA A 233 16.13 12.03 -0.73
C ALA A 233 16.76 10.63 -0.66
N GLY A 234 17.07 10.05 -1.83
CA GLY A 234 17.73 8.76 -1.95
C GLY A 234 16.93 7.59 -1.38
N ILE A 235 17.60 6.43 -1.32
CA ILE A 235 17.01 5.17 -0.89
C ILE A 235 17.97 4.45 0.06
N ALA A 236 17.42 3.90 1.13
CA ALA A 236 18.07 2.92 2.00
C ALA A 236 17.56 1.51 1.65
N VAL A 237 18.36 0.49 1.96
CA VAL A 237 18.04 -0.91 1.62
C VAL A 237 18.11 -1.76 2.88
N ASN A 238 17.00 -2.41 3.22
CA ASN A 238 16.89 -3.28 4.39
C ASN A 238 17.21 -4.71 3.97
N ILE A 239 18.20 -5.32 4.63
CA ILE A 239 18.53 -6.74 4.50
C ILE A 239 18.02 -7.45 5.75
N GLN A 240 17.13 -8.41 5.60
CA GLN A 240 16.45 -9.04 6.73
C GLN A 240 16.33 -10.56 6.55
N LYS A 241 16.53 -11.32 7.63
CA LYS A 241 16.28 -12.78 7.66
C LYS A 241 14.85 -13.07 7.22
N MET A 242 14.69 -13.97 6.24
CA MET A 242 13.39 -14.46 5.84
C MET A 242 12.68 -15.17 7.00
N VAL A 243 11.37 -14.97 7.03
CA VAL A 243 10.43 -15.73 7.84
C VAL A 243 9.33 -16.18 6.89
N PHE A 244 8.94 -17.45 6.98
CA PHE A 244 8.10 -18.09 5.97
C PHE A 244 6.69 -18.35 6.51
N GLY A 245 5.72 -17.58 6.03
CA GLY A 245 4.29 -17.83 6.26
C GLY A 245 3.74 -19.01 5.44
N ASN A 246 4.52 -19.50 4.48
CA ASN A 246 4.19 -20.62 3.58
C ASN A 246 4.89 -21.94 3.95
N LEU A 247 5.49 -22.03 5.14
CA LEU A 247 6.30 -23.19 5.53
C LEU A 247 5.49 -24.46 5.81
N ASN A 248 4.33 -24.32 6.48
CA ASN A 248 3.43 -25.41 6.85
C ASN A 248 2.08 -24.87 7.33
N GLU A 249 1.15 -25.76 7.69
CA GLU A 249 -0.21 -25.43 8.17
C GLU A 249 -0.26 -24.58 9.46
N LYS A 250 0.86 -24.47 10.19
CA LYS A 250 1.01 -23.58 11.36
C LYS A 250 1.65 -22.25 11.00
N SER A 251 1.71 -21.93 9.72
CA SER A 251 2.33 -20.71 9.18
C SER A 251 1.30 -19.87 8.43
N ALA A 252 1.46 -18.56 8.51
CA ALA A 252 0.56 -17.60 7.89
C ALA A 252 1.25 -16.27 7.64
N SER A 253 0.71 -15.47 6.72
CA SER A 253 1.07 -14.06 6.56
C SER A 253 -0.18 -13.20 6.72
N GLY A 254 -0.04 -12.01 7.29
CA GLY A 254 -1.19 -11.13 7.50
C GLY A 254 -0.83 -9.67 7.78
N VAL A 255 -1.88 -8.87 7.81
CA VAL A 255 -1.85 -7.43 8.10
C VAL A 255 -2.87 -7.12 9.19
N LEU A 256 -2.50 -6.24 10.12
CA LEU A 256 -3.34 -5.81 11.23
C LEU A 256 -3.27 -4.30 11.41
N PHE A 257 -4.43 -3.68 11.59
CA PHE A 257 -4.60 -2.30 12.02
C PHE A 257 -4.97 -2.26 13.50
N SER A 258 -4.32 -1.39 14.28
CA SER A 258 -4.58 -1.26 15.74
C SER A 258 -6.01 -0.79 16.07
N ARG A 259 -6.64 -0.08 15.14
CA ARG A 259 -8.06 0.32 15.11
C ARG A 259 -8.61 0.10 13.71
N ASN A 260 -9.93 0.16 13.55
CA ASN A 260 -10.53 0.06 12.24
C ASN A 260 -10.22 1.33 11.40
N PRO A 261 -9.49 1.21 10.27
CA PRO A 261 -9.08 2.36 9.46
C PRO A 261 -10.24 3.01 8.68
N ASP A 262 -11.41 2.36 8.61
CA ASP A 262 -12.57 2.83 7.83
C ASP A 262 -13.54 3.66 8.67
N ASN A 263 -13.68 3.39 9.96
CA ASN A 263 -14.62 4.11 10.83
C ASN A 263 -13.97 4.64 12.12
N GLY A 264 -12.71 4.29 12.39
CA GLY A 264 -11.96 4.72 13.57
C GLY A 264 -12.28 3.96 14.86
N GLU A 265 -13.12 2.93 14.81
CA GLU A 265 -13.49 2.16 15.99
C GLU A 265 -12.27 1.47 16.62
N LYS A 266 -12.16 1.55 17.96
CA LYS A 266 -11.10 0.94 18.74
C LYS A 266 -11.24 -0.59 18.88
N VAL A 267 -11.20 -1.27 17.76
CA VAL A 267 -11.08 -2.72 17.65
C VAL A 267 -10.08 -3.01 16.54
N VAL A 268 -9.15 -3.94 16.79
CA VAL A 268 -8.20 -4.36 15.75
C VAL A 268 -8.96 -4.85 14.51
N LYS A 269 -8.51 -4.46 13.33
CA LYS A 269 -9.05 -4.94 12.05
C LYS A 269 -7.90 -5.48 11.22
N GLY A 270 -8.12 -6.53 10.44
CA GLY A 270 -7.04 -7.10 9.66
C GLY A 270 -7.41 -8.43 9.04
N GLU A 271 -6.47 -8.93 8.26
CA GLU A 271 -6.65 -10.12 7.44
C GLU A 271 -5.38 -10.97 7.43
N TYR A 272 -5.55 -12.28 7.24
CA TYR A 272 -4.44 -13.22 7.15
C TYR A 272 -4.75 -14.34 6.16
N ILE A 273 -3.70 -15.00 5.67
CA ILE A 273 -3.78 -16.17 4.80
C ILE A 273 -2.85 -17.24 5.34
N LEU A 274 -3.34 -18.48 5.43
CA LEU A 274 -2.56 -19.66 5.82
C LEU A 274 -1.64 -20.09 4.68
N CYS A 275 -0.47 -20.63 5.03
CA CYS A 275 0.47 -21.21 4.07
C CYS A 275 0.84 -20.24 2.92
N SER A 276 0.97 -18.94 3.20
CA SER A 276 1.21 -17.91 2.17
C SER A 276 2.35 -16.96 2.49
N GLN A 277 2.81 -16.21 1.49
CA GLN A 277 3.72 -15.07 1.68
C GLN A 277 2.95 -13.75 1.67
N GLY A 278 3.59 -12.67 2.12
CA GLY A 278 2.95 -11.34 2.18
C GLY A 278 2.40 -10.85 0.83
N GLU A 279 3.03 -11.25 -0.28
CA GLU A 279 2.54 -10.95 -1.63
C GLU A 279 1.14 -11.48 -1.90
N ASP A 280 0.81 -12.68 -1.38
CA ASP A 280 -0.49 -13.31 -1.58
C ASP A 280 -1.61 -12.55 -0.85
N VAL A 281 -1.28 -11.86 0.26
CA VAL A 281 -2.22 -11.03 1.02
C VAL A 281 -2.59 -9.76 0.25
N VAL A 282 -1.63 -9.19 -0.49
CA VAL A 282 -1.81 -7.90 -1.18
C VAL A 282 -2.30 -8.08 -2.62
N SER A 283 -2.05 -9.24 -3.24
CA SER A 283 -2.32 -9.46 -4.67
C SER A 283 -3.81 -9.54 -5.02
N GLY A 284 -4.68 -9.82 -4.06
CA GLY A 284 -6.14 -9.96 -4.26
C GLY A 284 -6.56 -11.23 -5.01
N PHE A 285 -5.62 -12.12 -5.37
CA PHE A 285 -5.92 -13.42 -6.00
C PHE A 285 -6.50 -14.42 -4.99
N PHE A 286 -6.11 -14.31 -3.73
CA PHE A 286 -6.61 -15.13 -2.65
C PHE A 286 -7.61 -14.33 -1.81
N THR A 287 -8.68 -14.97 -1.37
CA THR A 287 -9.61 -14.37 -0.41
C THR A 287 -9.01 -14.47 0.99
N PRO A 288 -8.66 -13.35 1.64
CA PRO A 288 -8.10 -13.38 2.97
C PRO A 288 -9.13 -13.76 4.03
N GLN A 289 -8.64 -14.27 5.17
CA GLN A 289 -9.45 -14.60 6.34
C GLN A 289 -9.36 -13.47 7.37
N SER A 290 -10.44 -13.19 8.08
CA SER A 290 -10.46 -12.12 9.08
C SER A 290 -9.64 -12.47 10.32
N ILE A 291 -8.98 -11.49 10.93
CA ILE A 291 -8.22 -11.73 12.17
C ILE A 291 -9.11 -11.99 13.39
N ASN A 292 -10.37 -11.54 13.39
CA ASN A 292 -11.28 -11.66 14.52
C ASN A 292 -12.71 -11.96 14.08
N LYS A 293 -13.53 -12.41 15.04
CA LYS A 293 -14.92 -12.78 14.80
C LYS A 293 -15.82 -11.62 14.42
N LYS A 294 -15.52 -10.41 14.89
CA LYS A 294 -16.35 -9.22 14.69
C LYS A 294 -16.47 -8.83 13.22
N TYR A 295 -15.36 -8.91 12.49
CA TYR A 295 -15.30 -8.59 11.06
C TYR A 295 -15.34 -9.83 10.18
N LYS A 296 -15.69 -10.99 10.74
CA LYS A 296 -15.83 -12.23 9.98
C LYS A 296 -16.95 -12.05 8.95
N ASN A 297 -16.64 -12.35 7.70
CA ASN A 297 -17.63 -12.35 6.63
C ASN A 297 -18.64 -13.49 6.88
N GLU A 298 -19.95 -13.19 6.87
CA GLU A 298 -21.04 -14.17 7.06
C GLU A 298 -21.02 -15.28 5.99
N TYR A 299 -20.39 -15.03 4.85
CA TYR A 299 -20.25 -16.00 3.75
C TYR A 299 -18.95 -16.82 3.79
N SER A 300 -18.14 -16.67 4.84
CA SER A 300 -16.85 -17.37 4.98
C SER A 300 -16.89 -18.39 6.11
N ASP A 301 -16.81 -19.68 5.75
CA ASP A 301 -16.69 -20.80 6.70
C ASP A 301 -15.27 -20.93 7.29
N SER A 302 -14.34 -20.03 6.94
CA SER A 302 -12.95 -20.10 7.40
C SER A 302 -12.78 -19.67 8.86
N ASP A 303 -11.80 -20.26 9.56
CA ASP A 303 -11.45 -19.90 10.93
C ASP A 303 -10.82 -18.49 10.97
N THR A 304 -11.21 -17.68 11.94
CA THR A 304 -10.52 -16.41 12.18
C THR A 304 -9.15 -16.64 12.83
N LEU A 305 -8.25 -15.65 12.78
CA LEU A 305 -6.93 -15.77 13.46
C LEU A 305 -7.10 -15.99 14.97
N GLU A 306 -8.08 -15.31 15.57
CA GLU A 306 -8.51 -15.49 16.96
C GLU A 306 -8.88 -16.95 17.29
N GLU A 307 -9.49 -17.67 16.35
CA GLU A 307 -9.89 -19.08 16.51
C GLU A 307 -8.72 -20.04 16.24
N LYS A 308 -7.95 -19.77 15.18
CA LYS A 308 -6.87 -20.65 14.70
C LYS A 308 -5.60 -20.57 15.54
N PHE A 309 -5.21 -19.35 15.95
CA PHE A 309 -4.00 -19.06 16.71
C PHE A 309 -4.28 -18.11 17.89
N PRO A 310 -5.05 -18.54 18.90
CA PRO A 310 -5.52 -17.66 19.97
C PRO A 310 -4.39 -16.97 20.73
N SER A 311 -3.31 -17.68 21.04
CA SER A 311 -2.14 -17.09 21.74
C SER A 311 -1.41 -16.04 20.91
N ILE A 312 -1.34 -16.23 19.59
CA ILE A 312 -0.69 -15.28 18.67
C ILE A 312 -1.59 -14.06 18.48
N TYR A 313 -2.91 -14.25 18.42
CA TYR A 313 -3.87 -13.15 18.36
C TYR A 313 -3.77 -12.24 19.60
N GLU A 314 -3.68 -12.82 20.81
CA GLU A 314 -3.44 -12.05 22.03
C GLU A 314 -2.09 -11.32 22.02
N GLU A 315 -1.03 -11.97 21.54
CA GLU A 315 0.28 -11.34 21.38
C GLU A 315 0.22 -10.15 20.42
N LEU A 316 -0.45 -10.31 19.27
CA LEU A 316 -0.65 -9.25 18.26
C LEU A 316 -1.41 -8.06 18.82
N ILE A 317 -2.46 -8.26 19.60
CA ILE A 317 -3.19 -7.16 20.28
C ILE A 317 -2.26 -6.40 21.22
N ASN A 318 -1.47 -7.11 22.01
CA ASN A 318 -0.54 -6.47 22.94
C ASN A 318 0.54 -5.66 22.19
N ILE A 319 1.02 -6.18 21.06
CA ILE A 319 1.98 -5.49 20.19
C ILE A 319 1.33 -4.26 19.55
N SER A 320 0.10 -4.36 19.05
CA SER A 320 -0.59 -3.23 18.41
C SER A 320 -0.83 -2.08 19.38
N ILE A 321 -1.19 -2.37 20.64
CA ILE A 321 -1.35 -1.37 21.70
C ILE A 321 0.00 -0.70 22.02
N LYS A 322 1.09 -1.47 22.14
CA LYS A 322 2.44 -0.92 22.38
C LYS A 322 2.86 0.02 21.27
N LEU A 323 2.64 -0.36 20.01
CA LEU A 323 3.00 0.44 18.86
C LEU A 323 2.12 1.68 18.75
N GLU A 324 0.81 1.57 18.95
CA GLU A 324 -0.12 2.71 18.95
C GLU A 324 0.25 3.74 20.03
N ASN A 325 0.55 3.29 21.25
CA ASN A 325 0.96 4.17 22.34
C ASN A 325 2.33 4.83 22.09
N TYR A 326 3.23 4.15 21.38
CA TYR A 326 4.54 4.71 21.07
C TYR A 326 4.49 5.75 19.94
N PHE A 327 3.76 5.44 18.86
CA PHE A 327 3.66 6.31 17.69
C PHE A 327 2.55 7.36 17.79
N LEU A 328 1.69 7.27 18.81
CA LEU A 328 0.53 8.14 19.03
C LEU A 328 -0.37 8.23 17.78
N ASN A 329 -0.49 7.12 17.08
CA ASN A 329 -1.26 7.01 15.86
C ASN A 329 -1.63 5.54 15.60
N VAL A 330 -2.71 5.29 14.88
CA VAL A 330 -3.13 3.95 14.48
C VAL A 330 -2.05 3.32 13.61
N GLN A 331 -1.74 2.07 13.90
CA GLN A 331 -0.64 1.35 13.26
C GLN A 331 -1.17 0.31 12.28
N ASP A 332 -0.64 0.33 11.07
CA ASP A 332 -0.70 -0.72 10.05
C ASP A 332 0.53 -1.62 10.23
N ILE A 333 0.30 -2.88 10.62
CA ILE A 333 1.29 -3.85 11.08
C ILE A 333 1.29 -5.06 10.14
N GLU A 334 2.42 -5.31 9.49
CA GLU A 334 2.65 -6.53 8.71
C GLU A 334 3.28 -7.60 9.61
N PHE A 335 2.73 -8.80 9.61
CA PHE A 335 3.23 -9.92 10.41
C PHE A 335 3.28 -11.23 9.64
N THR A 336 4.15 -12.13 10.10
CA THR A 336 4.24 -13.50 9.63
C THR A 336 4.29 -14.44 10.81
N ILE A 337 3.54 -15.54 10.72
CA ILE A 337 3.61 -16.68 11.63
C ILE A 337 4.43 -17.75 10.93
N GLU A 338 5.54 -18.17 11.52
CA GLU A 338 6.39 -19.26 11.01
C GLU A 338 6.35 -20.41 12.02
N SER A 339 5.67 -21.49 11.65
CA SER A 339 5.49 -22.68 12.50
C SER A 339 5.00 -22.36 13.92
N GLY A 340 4.03 -21.46 14.05
CA GLY A 340 3.47 -21.02 15.33
C GLY A 340 4.27 -19.95 16.08
N ASN A 341 5.32 -19.38 15.48
CA ASN A 341 6.05 -18.25 16.05
C ASN A 341 5.70 -16.95 15.33
N LEU A 342 5.31 -15.92 16.07
CA LEU A 342 4.97 -14.60 15.52
C LEU A 342 6.23 -13.79 15.21
N TRP A 343 6.22 -13.11 14.06
CA TRP A 343 7.22 -12.15 13.65
C TRP A 343 6.58 -10.88 13.10
N ILE A 344 7.07 -9.72 13.52
CA ILE A 344 6.64 -8.41 13.01
C ILE A 344 7.62 -7.95 11.94
N LEU A 345 7.12 -7.74 10.72
CA LEU A 345 7.91 -7.38 9.56
C LEU A 345 7.92 -5.87 9.29
N GLN A 346 6.86 -5.17 9.69
CA GLN A 346 6.73 -3.74 9.48
C GLN A 346 5.65 -3.17 10.40
N SER A 347 5.83 -1.92 10.81
CA SER A 347 4.76 -1.07 11.35
C SER A 347 4.88 0.30 10.72
N ARG A 348 3.75 0.92 10.39
CA ARG A 348 3.67 2.32 9.95
C ARG A 348 2.36 2.94 10.40
N ASN A 349 2.29 4.27 10.38
CA ASN A 349 1.00 4.94 10.57
C ASN A 349 0.04 4.49 9.46
N ALA A 350 -1.16 4.08 9.86
CA ALA A 350 -2.20 3.66 8.93
C ALA A 350 -2.71 4.87 8.13
N GLU A 351 -2.94 4.67 6.84
CA GLU A 351 -3.74 5.60 6.04
C GLU A 351 -5.21 5.35 6.34
N THR A 352 -5.93 6.41 6.72
CA THR A 352 -7.36 6.32 7.07
C THR A 352 -8.15 7.34 6.26
N ASN A 353 -9.46 7.11 6.13
CA ASN A 353 -10.35 8.16 5.65
C ASN A 353 -10.52 9.26 6.72
N LEU A 354 -11.19 10.36 6.35
CA LEU A 354 -11.35 11.49 7.28
C LEU A 354 -12.23 11.13 8.49
N GLU A 355 -13.33 10.42 8.29
CA GLU A 355 -14.24 10.05 9.38
C GLU A 355 -13.52 9.24 10.44
N ALA A 356 -12.79 8.20 10.02
CA ALA A 356 -11.93 7.42 10.89
C ALA A 356 -10.87 8.28 11.56
N SER A 357 -10.17 9.15 10.82
CA SER A 357 -9.14 10.04 11.37
C SER A 357 -9.68 10.94 12.50
N LEU A 358 -10.86 11.52 12.30
CA LEU A 358 -11.52 12.36 13.32
C LEU A 358 -11.93 11.52 14.54
N ASN A 359 -12.54 10.35 14.33
CA ASN A 359 -12.94 9.45 15.42
C ASN A 359 -11.72 8.97 16.22
N ILE A 360 -10.65 8.56 15.55
CA ILE A 360 -9.38 8.14 16.16
C ILE A 360 -8.79 9.27 16.99
N THR A 361 -8.66 10.46 16.40
CA THR A 361 -8.10 11.65 17.07
C THR A 361 -8.91 11.99 18.31
N ARG A 362 -10.25 11.98 18.20
CA ARG A 362 -11.16 12.21 19.31
C ARG A 362 -10.93 11.20 20.44
N ASP A 363 -10.89 9.93 20.09
CA ASP A 363 -10.77 8.84 21.06
C ASP A 363 -9.38 8.85 21.73
N MET A 364 -8.31 9.17 21.00
CA MET A 364 -6.96 9.32 21.56
C MET A 364 -6.85 10.45 22.59
N VAL A 365 -7.57 11.57 22.40
CA VAL A 365 -7.67 12.63 23.43
C VAL A 365 -8.44 12.13 24.65
N LYS A 366 -9.59 11.46 24.45
CA LYS A 366 -10.40 10.89 25.54
C LYS A 366 -9.64 9.84 26.35
N GLU A 367 -8.72 9.13 25.71
CA GLU A 367 -7.82 8.15 26.33
C GLU A 367 -6.60 8.78 27.00
N GLY A 368 -6.35 10.08 26.81
CA GLY A 368 -5.18 10.77 27.33
C GLY A 368 -3.87 10.40 26.63
N LEU A 369 -3.93 9.89 25.39
CA LEU A 369 -2.74 9.57 24.58
C LEU A 369 -2.16 10.83 23.91
N ILE A 370 -3.02 11.76 23.51
CA ILE A 370 -2.63 13.04 22.92
C ILE A 370 -3.40 14.19 23.57
N GLU A 371 -2.80 15.38 23.59
CA GLU A 371 -3.44 16.60 24.08
C GLU A 371 -4.42 17.19 23.06
N LYS A 372 -5.38 18.00 23.51
CA LYS A 372 -6.36 18.68 22.62
C LYS A 372 -5.66 19.53 21.56
N GLU A 373 -4.59 20.21 21.94
CA GLU A 373 -3.78 21.06 21.05
C GLU A 373 -3.12 20.24 19.95
N THR A 374 -2.69 19.01 20.26
CA THR A 374 -2.09 18.10 19.28
C THR A 374 -3.15 17.64 18.26
N ALA A 375 -4.36 17.30 18.75
CA ALA A 375 -5.49 16.94 17.91
C ALA A 375 -5.93 18.07 16.96
N ILE A 376 -5.99 19.31 17.46
CA ILE A 376 -6.31 20.49 16.64
C ILE A 376 -5.22 20.73 15.60
N ALA A 377 -3.94 20.63 15.98
CA ALA A 377 -2.82 20.82 15.08
C ALA A 377 -2.78 19.78 13.95
N SER A 378 -3.13 18.52 14.23
CA SER A 378 -3.11 17.43 13.25
C SER A 378 -4.30 17.42 12.28
N THR A 379 -5.38 18.13 12.60
CA THR A 379 -6.60 18.15 11.79
C THR A 379 -6.43 19.03 10.55
N ASP A 380 -6.62 18.50 9.34
CA ASP A 380 -6.49 19.22 8.06
C ASP A 380 -7.78 19.99 7.71
N PRO A 381 -7.76 21.34 7.69
CA PRO A 381 -8.92 22.15 7.32
C PRO A 381 -9.43 21.86 5.90
N ASP A 382 -8.52 21.59 4.95
CA ASP A 382 -8.92 21.30 3.56
C ASP A 382 -9.62 19.95 3.46
N ALA A 383 -9.21 18.96 4.27
CA ALA A 383 -9.90 17.68 4.35
C ALA A 383 -11.31 17.83 4.93
N ILE A 384 -11.48 18.62 5.99
CA ILE A 384 -12.81 18.91 6.55
C ILE A 384 -13.68 19.60 5.51
N LYS A 385 -13.16 20.60 4.82
CA LYS A 385 -13.89 21.31 3.76
C LYS A 385 -14.37 20.36 2.66
N ARG A 386 -13.55 19.37 2.27
CA ARG A 386 -13.95 18.31 1.32
C ARG A 386 -15.02 17.38 1.89
N SER A 387 -14.99 17.08 3.18
CA SER A 387 -15.99 16.22 3.82
C SER A 387 -17.30 16.92 4.15
N LEU A 388 -17.31 18.25 4.24
CA LEU A 388 -18.55 19.03 4.33
C LEU A 388 -19.13 19.32 2.95
N THR A 389 -18.75 18.53 1.92
CA THR A 389 -19.35 18.66 0.60
C THR A 389 -20.84 18.29 0.68
N PRO A 390 -21.70 18.95 -0.10
CA PRO A 390 -23.14 18.70 -0.03
C PRO A 390 -23.46 17.24 -0.38
N ILE A 391 -24.38 16.65 0.39
CA ILE A 391 -24.97 15.33 0.12
C ILE A 391 -26.34 15.51 -0.55
N LEU A 392 -26.87 14.45 -1.16
CA LEU A 392 -28.22 14.49 -1.72
C LEU A 392 -29.25 14.77 -0.61
N ASP A 393 -30.24 15.57 -0.94
CA ASP A 393 -31.38 15.80 -0.06
C ASP A 393 -32.41 14.68 -0.27
N ASP A 394 -32.39 13.69 0.63
CA ASP A 394 -33.28 12.52 0.60
C ASP A 394 -34.78 12.86 0.68
N SER A 395 -35.13 14.11 0.99
CA SER A 395 -36.53 14.57 0.95
C SER A 395 -37.06 14.76 -0.48
N PHE A 396 -36.18 14.71 -1.49
CA PHE A 396 -36.54 14.80 -2.91
C PHE A 396 -36.30 13.47 -3.60
N ASN A 397 -37.30 13.00 -4.35
CA ASN A 397 -37.17 11.80 -5.16
C ASN A 397 -36.35 12.11 -6.40
N ASN A 398 -35.11 11.63 -6.45
CA ASN A 398 -34.20 11.78 -7.58
C ASN A 398 -34.32 10.56 -8.50
N LEU A 399 -34.42 10.78 -9.81
CA LEU A 399 -34.41 9.68 -10.78
C LEU A 399 -32.97 9.22 -11.01
N ILE A 400 -32.60 8.10 -10.38
CA ILE A 400 -31.33 7.43 -10.63
C ILE A 400 -31.42 6.70 -11.97
N LEU A 401 -30.55 7.08 -12.91
CA LEU A 401 -30.50 6.53 -14.27
C LEU A 401 -29.62 5.28 -14.34
N SER A 402 -28.51 5.27 -13.60
CA SER A 402 -27.56 4.16 -13.51
C SER A 402 -26.62 4.37 -12.31
N SER A 403 -25.71 3.43 -12.08
CA SER A 403 -24.68 3.51 -11.05
C SER A 403 -23.30 3.07 -11.55
N GLY A 404 -22.26 3.56 -10.90
CA GLY A 404 -20.87 3.13 -11.08
C GLY A 404 -20.15 3.01 -9.75
N LEU A 405 -18.82 2.91 -9.78
CA LEU A 405 -18.01 2.81 -8.57
C LEU A 405 -17.77 4.21 -7.97
N PRO A 406 -18.01 4.41 -6.65
CA PRO A 406 -17.77 5.68 -5.96
C PRO A 406 -16.27 5.94 -5.79
N ALA A 407 -15.65 6.53 -6.80
CA ALA A 407 -14.21 6.71 -6.87
C ALA A 407 -13.71 7.89 -6.03
N SER A 408 -14.48 8.98 -5.97
CA SER A 408 -14.15 10.17 -5.18
C SER A 408 -15.43 10.88 -4.73
N PRO A 409 -15.55 11.24 -3.43
CA PRO A 409 -16.79 11.71 -2.82
C PRO A 409 -17.28 13.08 -3.34
N GLY A 410 -18.52 13.41 -3.02
CA GLY A 410 -19.19 14.67 -3.35
C GLY A 410 -20.45 14.48 -4.20
N VAL A 411 -21.27 15.52 -4.32
CA VAL A 411 -22.43 15.56 -5.22
C VAL A 411 -22.33 16.80 -6.10
N ILE A 412 -22.36 16.59 -7.42
CA ILE A 412 -22.22 17.68 -8.38
C ILE A 412 -23.26 17.56 -9.50
N SER A 413 -24.03 18.63 -9.68
CA SER A 413 -24.90 18.83 -10.85
C SER A 413 -24.19 19.74 -11.84
N GLY A 414 -24.01 19.26 -13.06
CA GLY A 414 -23.25 19.97 -14.08
C GLY A 414 -23.62 19.55 -15.50
N LYS A 415 -23.20 20.39 -16.45
CA LYS A 415 -23.36 20.15 -17.87
C LYS A 415 -22.32 19.14 -18.36
N ILE A 416 -22.74 18.21 -19.21
CA ILE A 416 -21.85 17.20 -19.81
C ILE A 416 -20.83 17.89 -20.74
N ALA A 417 -19.57 17.50 -20.61
CA ALA A 417 -18.47 17.84 -21.50
C ALA A 417 -17.66 16.58 -21.85
N PHE A 418 -17.10 16.52 -23.06
CA PHE A 418 -16.30 15.38 -23.52
C PHE A 418 -14.81 15.71 -23.69
N ASP A 419 -14.44 16.99 -23.59
CA ASP A 419 -13.07 17.48 -23.79
C ASP A 419 -12.81 18.77 -22.98
N SER A 420 -11.56 19.23 -22.96
CA SER A 420 -11.17 20.47 -22.26
C SER A 420 -11.86 21.71 -22.82
N GLU A 421 -12.09 21.78 -24.14
CA GLU A 421 -12.71 22.95 -24.77
C GLU A 421 -14.18 23.08 -24.36
N GLY A 422 -14.90 21.96 -24.26
CA GLY A 422 -16.27 21.90 -23.75
C GLY A 422 -16.36 22.38 -22.31
N ILE A 423 -15.43 21.95 -21.45
CA ILE A 423 -15.33 22.42 -20.06
C ILE A 423 -15.12 23.94 -20.00
N ASP A 424 -14.11 24.45 -20.72
CA ASP A 424 -13.77 25.87 -20.70
C ASP A 424 -14.96 26.73 -21.18
N ARG A 425 -15.71 26.26 -22.20
CA ARG A 425 -16.92 26.92 -22.69
C ARG A 425 -18.03 26.95 -21.64
N ILE A 426 -18.30 25.84 -20.96
CA ILE A 426 -19.32 25.76 -19.90
C ILE A 426 -18.96 26.70 -18.73
N GLN A 427 -17.69 26.70 -18.32
CA GLN A 427 -17.20 27.51 -17.20
C GLN A 427 -17.15 29.00 -17.53
N SER A 428 -16.85 29.37 -18.78
CA SER A 428 -16.91 30.78 -19.22
C SER A 428 -18.31 31.41 -19.08
N GLN A 429 -19.35 30.56 -19.04
CA GLN A 429 -20.74 30.96 -18.82
C GLN A 429 -21.16 30.87 -17.34
N GLY A 430 -20.22 30.58 -16.43
CA GLY A 430 -20.49 30.38 -15.00
C GLY A 430 -21.17 29.04 -14.67
N GLY A 431 -21.20 28.10 -15.62
CA GLY A 431 -21.76 26.76 -15.41
C GLY A 431 -20.75 25.79 -14.80
N LYS A 432 -21.27 24.74 -14.15
CA LYS A 432 -20.49 23.59 -13.69
C LYS A 432 -20.42 22.52 -14.78
N SER A 433 -19.31 21.80 -14.86
CA SER A 433 -19.05 20.80 -15.90
C SER A 433 -18.83 19.40 -15.32
N ILE A 434 -19.32 18.37 -16.03
CA ILE A 434 -19.02 16.96 -15.77
C ILE A 434 -18.32 16.40 -17.00
N LEU A 435 -17.06 16.01 -16.85
CA LEU A 435 -16.29 15.35 -17.89
C LEU A 435 -16.73 13.88 -18.01
N VAL A 436 -17.26 13.51 -19.18
CA VAL A 436 -17.70 12.15 -19.49
C VAL A 436 -16.75 11.51 -20.49
N LEU A 437 -16.16 10.38 -20.13
CA LEU A 437 -15.19 9.66 -20.96
C LEU A 437 -15.43 8.15 -20.93
N VAL A 438 -14.91 7.42 -21.92
CA VAL A 438 -14.86 5.95 -21.85
C VAL A 438 -13.88 5.53 -20.75
N ALA A 439 -12.66 6.04 -20.81
CA ALA A 439 -11.62 5.93 -19.79
C ALA A 439 -10.69 7.14 -19.91
N THR A 440 -10.05 7.54 -18.81
CA THR A 440 -9.08 8.64 -18.82
C THR A 440 -7.70 8.15 -19.29
N ASN A 441 -7.01 8.97 -20.06
CA ASN A 441 -5.59 8.81 -20.39
C ASN A 441 -4.78 10.07 -20.00
N THR A 442 -3.47 10.07 -20.24
CA THR A 442 -2.57 11.16 -19.84
C THR A 442 -2.85 12.50 -20.51
N LYS A 443 -3.51 12.52 -21.68
CA LYS A 443 -3.91 13.76 -22.37
C LYS A 443 -5.10 14.45 -21.71
N ASP A 444 -5.88 13.70 -20.92
CA ASP A 444 -7.10 14.20 -20.29
C ASP A 444 -6.84 14.91 -18.96
N ILE A 445 -5.59 14.90 -18.46
CA ILE A 445 -5.23 15.49 -17.16
C ILE A 445 -5.66 16.96 -17.05
N LYS A 446 -5.50 17.74 -18.13
CA LYS A 446 -5.92 19.15 -18.16
C LYS A 446 -7.44 19.27 -18.03
N ALA A 447 -8.20 18.42 -18.71
CA ALA A 447 -9.66 18.38 -18.63
C ALA A 447 -10.11 17.97 -17.22
N MET A 448 -9.49 16.94 -16.64
CA MET A 448 -9.78 16.45 -15.29
C MET A 448 -9.49 17.49 -14.20
N HIS A 449 -8.45 18.32 -14.38
CA HIS A 449 -8.14 19.40 -13.46
C HIS A 449 -9.20 20.50 -13.49
N ASN A 450 -9.66 20.87 -14.68
CA ASN A 450 -10.56 21.99 -14.86
C ASN A 450 -12.02 21.63 -14.57
N THR A 451 -12.46 20.38 -14.79
CA THR A 451 -13.86 19.99 -14.59
C THR A 451 -14.30 19.97 -13.12
N ASP A 452 -15.60 19.96 -12.85
CA ASP A 452 -16.17 19.87 -11.50
C ASP A 452 -16.48 18.43 -11.08
N GLY A 453 -16.74 17.55 -12.05
CA GLY A 453 -17.00 16.13 -11.84
C GLY A 453 -16.50 15.26 -12.98
N ILE A 454 -16.20 13.99 -12.70
CA ILE A 454 -15.69 13.03 -13.68
C ILE A 454 -16.57 11.78 -13.67
N LEU A 455 -17.05 11.38 -14.83
CA LEU A 455 -17.81 10.15 -15.03
C LEU A 455 -17.15 9.30 -16.12
N THR A 456 -16.82 8.05 -15.80
CA THR A 456 -16.27 7.12 -16.80
C THR A 456 -17.04 5.82 -16.89
N SER A 457 -17.20 5.28 -18.11
CA SER A 457 -17.82 3.97 -18.31
C SER A 457 -16.91 2.81 -17.90
N HIS A 458 -15.59 3.00 -17.98
CA HIS A 458 -14.56 2.04 -17.58
C HIS A 458 -13.66 2.59 -16.46
N GLY A 459 -13.02 1.67 -15.73
CA GLY A 459 -12.08 1.98 -14.64
C GLY A 459 -12.57 1.52 -13.26
N GLY A 460 -11.64 1.05 -12.42
CA GLY A 460 -11.91 0.68 -11.02
C GLY A 460 -11.58 1.80 -10.03
N LEU A 461 -11.76 1.54 -8.73
CA LEU A 461 -11.44 2.47 -7.64
C LEU A 461 -9.94 2.87 -7.57
N THR A 462 -9.07 2.08 -8.19
CA THR A 462 -7.62 2.32 -8.32
C THR A 462 -7.21 2.80 -9.72
N SER A 463 -8.17 3.07 -10.60
CA SER A 463 -7.88 3.55 -11.96
C SER A 463 -7.27 4.95 -11.96
N HIS A 464 -6.62 5.31 -13.08
CA HIS A 464 -6.06 6.64 -13.30
C HIS A 464 -7.08 7.76 -13.02
N ALA A 465 -8.33 7.60 -13.46
CA ALA A 465 -9.44 8.51 -13.17
C ALA A 465 -9.69 8.65 -11.66
N ALA A 466 -9.82 7.53 -10.96
CA ALA A 466 -10.12 7.48 -9.53
C ALA A 466 -8.99 8.04 -8.66
N VAL A 467 -7.74 7.73 -8.97
CA VAL A 467 -6.57 8.22 -8.23
C VAL A 467 -6.41 9.72 -8.39
N ILE A 468 -6.49 10.23 -9.62
CA ILE A 468 -6.34 11.67 -9.89
C ILE A 468 -7.53 12.45 -9.31
N ALA A 469 -8.76 11.98 -9.51
CA ALA A 469 -9.93 12.68 -8.97
C ALA A 469 -9.88 12.80 -7.45
N ARG A 470 -9.44 11.76 -6.74
CA ARG A 470 -9.20 11.81 -5.29
C ARG A 470 -8.12 12.82 -4.91
N GLY A 471 -6.99 12.80 -5.62
CA GLY A 471 -5.91 13.77 -5.39
C GLY A 471 -6.33 15.22 -5.62
N LEU A 472 -7.25 15.45 -6.57
CA LEU A 472 -7.78 16.78 -6.92
C LEU A 472 -9.04 17.18 -6.13
N GLY A 473 -9.60 16.27 -5.30
CA GLY A 473 -10.85 16.50 -4.59
C GLY A 473 -12.07 16.71 -5.51
N LYS A 474 -12.07 16.12 -6.71
CA LYS A 474 -13.19 16.19 -7.67
C LYS A 474 -14.12 15.00 -7.47
N THR A 475 -15.43 15.24 -7.54
CA THR A 475 -16.42 14.16 -7.46
C THR A 475 -16.26 13.24 -8.66
N CYS A 476 -16.13 11.93 -8.42
CA CYS A 476 -15.84 10.98 -9.49
C CYS A 476 -16.57 9.67 -9.32
N ILE A 477 -17.17 9.22 -10.42
CA ILE A 477 -17.72 7.89 -10.60
C ILE A 477 -16.94 7.23 -11.74
N THR A 478 -16.40 6.04 -11.48
CA THR A 478 -15.69 5.25 -12.50
C THR A 478 -16.38 3.94 -12.75
N GLY A 479 -16.20 3.36 -13.93
CA GLY A 479 -16.70 2.00 -14.19
C GLY A 479 -18.22 1.91 -14.20
N ALA A 480 -18.92 2.97 -14.61
CA ALA A 480 -20.36 2.94 -14.86
C ALA A 480 -20.65 2.15 -16.15
N ARG A 481 -20.54 0.82 -16.10
CA ARG A 481 -20.53 -0.05 -17.29
C ARG A 481 -21.80 0.00 -18.12
N GLU A 482 -22.89 0.46 -17.53
CA GLU A 482 -24.20 0.56 -18.17
C GLU A 482 -24.35 1.84 -19.03
N ILE A 483 -23.39 2.78 -18.95
CA ILE A 483 -23.39 3.97 -19.81
C ILE A 483 -22.60 3.70 -21.09
N ILE A 484 -23.12 4.15 -22.22
CA ILE A 484 -22.45 4.06 -23.52
C ILE A 484 -22.02 5.46 -23.94
N VAL A 485 -20.71 5.70 -23.96
CA VAL A 485 -20.12 6.99 -24.31
C VAL A 485 -19.68 6.97 -25.77
N ASP A 486 -20.18 7.91 -26.56
CA ASP A 486 -19.81 8.14 -27.96
C ASP A 486 -19.19 9.53 -28.09
N ILE A 487 -17.86 9.56 -28.17
CA ILE A 487 -17.07 10.79 -28.18
C ILE A 487 -17.19 11.50 -29.53
N GLU A 488 -17.31 10.76 -30.63
CA GLU A 488 -17.42 11.34 -31.98
C GLU A 488 -18.74 12.10 -32.14
N GLU A 489 -19.84 11.51 -31.66
CA GLU A 489 -21.17 12.11 -31.69
C GLU A 489 -21.47 13.01 -30.46
N ARG A 490 -20.51 13.17 -29.55
CA ARG A 490 -20.61 13.94 -28.29
C ARG A 490 -21.91 13.64 -27.53
N LYS A 491 -22.20 12.34 -27.32
CA LYS A 491 -23.39 11.85 -26.62
C LYS A 491 -23.06 10.72 -25.65
N VAL A 492 -23.88 10.58 -24.61
CA VAL A 492 -23.87 9.44 -23.68
C VAL A 492 -25.27 8.86 -23.58
N VAL A 493 -25.37 7.53 -23.65
CA VAL A 493 -26.62 6.80 -23.48
C VAL A 493 -26.63 6.16 -22.10
N ILE A 494 -27.69 6.39 -21.33
CA ILE A 494 -27.89 5.85 -19.98
C ILE A 494 -29.31 5.31 -19.90
N ASN A 495 -29.47 4.00 -19.73
CA ASN A 495 -30.77 3.33 -19.62
C ASN A 495 -31.77 3.75 -20.71
N GLU A 496 -31.35 3.64 -21.98
CA GLU A 496 -32.11 4.02 -23.19
C GLU A 496 -32.34 5.53 -23.43
N GLU A 497 -32.03 6.39 -22.47
CA GLU A 497 -32.04 7.85 -22.66
C GLU A 497 -30.72 8.36 -23.26
N ILE A 498 -30.81 9.34 -24.15
CA ILE A 498 -29.65 9.95 -24.83
C ILE A 498 -29.45 11.36 -24.27
N PHE A 499 -28.25 11.62 -23.76
CA PHE A 499 -27.81 12.94 -23.33
C PHE A 499 -26.70 13.45 -24.25
N TYR A 500 -26.77 14.73 -24.60
CA TYR A 500 -25.79 15.42 -25.42
C TYR A 500 -24.92 16.36 -24.59
N GLU A 501 -23.86 16.84 -25.20
CA GLU A 501 -23.06 17.90 -24.60
C GLU A 501 -23.92 19.12 -24.20
N ASN A 502 -23.68 19.65 -23.00
CA ASN A 502 -24.47 20.69 -22.33
C ASN A 502 -25.77 20.26 -21.64
N ASP A 503 -26.23 19.01 -21.82
CA ASP A 503 -27.29 18.47 -20.98
C ASP A 503 -26.80 18.32 -19.54
N ILE A 504 -27.73 18.41 -18.59
CA ILE A 504 -27.39 18.41 -17.16
C ILE A 504 -27.56 17.01 -16.60
N LEU A 505 -26.51 16.55 -15.92
CA LEU A 505 -26.53 15.37 -15.07
C LEU A 505 -26.11 15.73 -13.66
N THR A 506 -26.52 14.90 -12.70
CA THR A 506 -25.94 14.90 -11.37
C THR A 506 -25.21 13.59 -11.13
N ILE A 507 -24.02 13.66 -10.56
CA ILE A 507 -23.28 12.48 -10.09
C ILE A 507 -23.09 12.56 -8.58
N ASN A 508 -23.33 11.43 -7.91
CA ASN A 508 -23.06 11.25 -6.49
C ASN A 508 -21.85 10.32 -6.31
N GLY A 509 -20.70 10.91 -6.05
CA GLY A 509 -19.45 10.19 -5.83
C GLY A 509 -19.36 9.44 -4.50
N HIS A 510 -20.34 9.60 -3.59
CA HIS A 510 -20.40 8.83 -2.35
C HIS A 510 -20.99 7.42 -2.57
N THR A 511 -22.03 7.32 -3.39
CA THR A 511 -22.77 6.06 -3.64
C THR A 511 -22.49 5.48 -5.01
N GLY A 512 -22.03 6.30 -5.96
CA GLY A 512 -21.87 5.92 -7.36
C GLY A 512 -23.11 6.20 -8.21
N ASP A 513 -24.11 6.93 -7.72
CA ASP A 513 -25.36 7.17 -8.45
C ASP A 513 -25.20 8.23 -9.55
N ILE A 514 -25.78 7.95 -10.72
CA ILE A 514 -25.91 8.88 -11.83
C ILE A 514 -27.39 9.27 -11.94
N ILE A 515 -27.68 10.56 -11.83
CA ILE A 515 -29.02 11.09 -11.63
C ILE A 515 -29.38 12.05 -12.77
N GLN A 516 -30.63 11.96 -13.23
CA GLN A 516 -31.16 12.83 -14.27
C GLN A 516 -31.28 14.28 -13.79
N GLY A 517 -30.74 15.23 -14.55
CA GLY A 517 -30.92 16.65 -14.29
C GLY A 517 -30.22 17.15 -13.03
N VAL A 518 -30.80 18.17 -12.39
CA VAL A 518 -30.26 18.79 -11.17
C VAL A 518 -30.87 18.13 -9.94
N ALA A 519 -30.06 17.44 -9.14
CA ALA A 519 -30.48 16.96 -7.83
C ALA A 519 -30.33 18.05 -6.77
N ARG A 520 -31.23 18.06 -5.79
CA ARG A 520 -31.08 18.94 -4.62
C ARG A 520 -30.07 18.35 -3.66
N THR A 521 -29.25 19.23 -3.09
CA THR A 521 -28.28 18.88 -2.08
C THR A 521 -28.56 19.63 -0.78
N LYS A 522 -28.21 19.00 0.33
CA LYS A 522 -28.20 19.60 1.66
C LYS A 522 -26.76 19.63 2.20
N PRO A 523 -26.41 20.61 3.06
CA PRO A 523 -25.16 20.54 3.80
C PRO A 523 -25.09 19.23 4.59
N GLN A 524 -23.93 18.62 4.63
CA GLN A 524 -23.71 17.46 5.48
C GLN A 524 -23.58 17.94 6.93
N ASP A 525 -24.29 17.28 7.85
CA ASP A 525 -24.08 17.52 9.28
C ASP A 525 -22.64 17.13 9.64
N PRO A 526 -21.90 17.96 10.39
CA PRO A 526 -20.55 17.62 10.79
C PRO A 526 -20.57 16.34 11.63
N PRO A 527 -19.64 15.39 11.41
CA PRO A 527 -19.53 14.20 12.24
C PRO A 527 -19.38 14.58 13.71
N ASP A 528 -19.88 13.75 14.63
CA ASP A 528 -19.82 14.06 16.07
C ASP A 528 -18.37 14.24 16.57
N ALA A 529 -17.41 13.53 15.98
CA ALA A 529 -16.00 13.74 16.28
C ALA A 529 -15.49 15.12 15.86
N LEU A 530 -15.97 15.65 14.73
CA LEU A 530 -15.65 17.01 14.32
C LEU A 530 -16.26 18.03 15.30
N LYS A 531 -17.50 17.81 15.76
CA LYS A 531 -18.12 18.69 16.77
C LYS A 531 -17.33 18.74 18.06
N ASP A 532 -16.83 17.59 18.55
CA ASP A 532 -15.97 17.53 19.73
C ASP A 532 -14.67 18.35 19.52
N ILE A 533 -14.02 18.19 18.37
CA ILE A 533 -12.77 18.92 18.03
C ILE A 533 -13.02 20.43 17.92
N LEU A 534 -14.13 20.84 17.29
CA LEU A 534 -14.51 22.26 17.20
C LEU A 534 -14.82 22.84 18.59
N GLY A 535 -15.46 22.06 19.46
CA GLY A 535 -15.64 22.42 20.87
C GLY A 535 -14.32 22.70 21.57
N TRP A 536 -13.26 21.93 21.28
CA TRP A 536 -11.92 22.22 21.81
C TRP A 536 -11.30 23.48 21.20
N CYS A 537 -11.56 23.77 19.93
CA CYS A 537 -11.11 25.02 19.31
C CYS A 537 -11.75 26.23 20.00
N GLU A 538 -13.03 26.16 20.37
CA GLU A 538 -13.72 27.23 21.11
C GLU A 538 -13.16 27.47 22.52
N GLU A 539 -12.53 26.48 23.14
CA GLU A 539 -11.87 26.64 24.45
C GLU A 539 -10.59 27.48 24.34
N ILE A 540 -9.97 27.54 23.15
CA ILE A 540 -8.65 28.14 22.92
C ILE A 540 -8.76 29.52 22.24
N VAL A 541 -9.78 29.74 21.42
CA VAL A 541 -9.94 30.98 20.64
C VAL A 541 -10.91 31.94 21.35
N GLU A 542 -10.50 33.19 21.54
CA GLU A 542 -11.35 34.23 22.15
C GLU A 542 -12.47 34.72 21.21
N ASP A 543 -12.22 34.74 19.89
CA ASP A 543 -13.18 35.16 18.86
C ASP A 543 -13.92 33.95 18.26
N LYS A 544 -15.13 33.70 18.74
CA LYS A 544 -15.96 32.57 18.29
C LYS A 544 -16.55 32.86 16.91
N HIS A 545 -16.32 31.95 15.97
CA HIS A 545 -16.81 32.06 14.60
C HIS A 545 -17.73 30.87 14.26
N ASP A 546 -18.87 31.13 13.62
CA ASP A 546 -19.86 30.10 13.27
C ASP A 546 -19.38 29.15 12.15
N ASP A 547 -18.38 29.56 11.38
CA ASP A 547 -17.73 28.73 10.35
C ASP A 547 -16.69 27.79 10.99
N PRO A 548 -16.90 26.46 10.93
CA PRO A 548 -15.98 25.45 11.47
C PRO A 548 -14.55 25.56 10.96
N ILE A 549 -14.36 25.97 9.70
CA ILE A 549 -13.05 26.05 9.07
C ILE A 549 -12.26 27.23 9.64
N ILE A 550 -12.90 28.39 9.72
CA ILE A 550 -12.28 29.62 10.26
C ILE A 550 -11.92 29.41 11.73
N LEU A 551 -12.82 28.80 12.51
CA LEU A 551 -12.56 28.48 13.92
C LEU A 551 -11.34 27.56 14.08
N LEU A 552 -11.25 26.51 13.27
CA LEU A 552 -10.11 25.59 13.29
C LEU A 552 -8.80 26.28 12.89
N GLU A 553 -8.82 27.10 11.83
CA GLU A 553 -7.63 27.85 11.38
C GLU A 553 -7.14 28.83 12.46
N ASN A 554 -8.06 29.54 13.11
CA ASN A 554 -7.75 30.45 14.21
C ASN A 554 -7.14 29.68 15.40
N ALA A 555 -7.74 28.55 15.80
CA ALA A 555 -7.21 27.73 16.89
C ALA A 555 -5.80 27.21 16.58
N LYS A 556 -5.57 26.74 15.34
CA LYS A 556 -4.24 26.31 14.88
C LYS A 556 -3.23 27.45 14.87
N ALA A 557 -3.65 28.68 14.54
CA ALA A 557 -2.79 29.85 14.60
C ALA A 557 -2.44 30.23 16.05
N THR A 558 -3.39 30.14 16.98
CA THR A 558 -3.16 30.37 18.41
C THR A 558 -2.18 29.35 19.00
N ILE A 559 -2.28 28.07 18.65
CA ILE A 559 -1.38 27.01 19.14
C ILE A 559 0.06 27.18 18.61
N LYS A 560 0.23 27.78 17.42
CA LYS A 560 1.55 28.01 16.81
C LYS A 560 2.31 29.19 17.42
N ASN A 561 1.61 30.13 18.06
CA ASN A 561 2.18 31.31 18.71
C ASN A 561 2.47 31.02 20.19
#